data_AF-A0A7Y8MDV1-F1
#
_entry.id   AF-A0A7Y8MDV1-F1
#
_cell.length_a   1.000
_cell.length_b   1.000
_cell.length_c   1.000
_cell.angle_alpha   90.00
_cell.angle_beta   90.00
_cell.angle_gamma   90.00
#
_symmetry.space_group_name_H-M   'P 1'
#
loop_
_entity.id
_entity.type
_entity.pdbx_description
1 polymer ?
#
loop_
_entity_poly.entity_id
_entity_poly.type
_entity_poly.pdbx_seq_one_letter_code
_entity_poly.pdbx_strand_id
1 'polypeptide(L)'
;MHAPAASQQVWQDYLRTIDEARTQALNSRWAADPVACAQAQYLIQMLQAFGFSVYMAPRQHYPHFYMQTIFLPFEAGFGAPCPDFQYRWSFLDGARTYRIWGRRGTTRWLELQGQRGFWGDADQSMLGVWDFDDFAAGPDGAFEIIASPRRHEGDWIELDPAAANITLMLREAWCDWENERGAEIRIECLDRDVAAPVALSQSEVERRLKAIGTLTKFSVDFFLKLVDQMVREGGGPNRFWAENLAALTHVGANPRAFYPKMLFELAEDEAIICESEIPKARFWSVQVADPFFQTVDYAYHQSSLNCAQARIDSDGRARFVIARQDPGVPNWIDPVDNRTGVFQWRWYLSDRFPMPAARVVKLRDVRASLPPDTPEVRPQERREIIARRARAVRSRFGV
;
A
#
# COMPACT_ATOMS: atom_id res chain seq x y z
N MET A 1 -3.71 -9.60 43.01
CA MET A 1 -2.32 -9.47 42.52
C MET A 1 -2.28 -8.27 41.59
N HIS A 2 -1.51 -7.23 41.92
CA HIS A 2 -1.34 -6.07 41.05
C HIS A 2 -0.29 -6.37 39.97
N ALA A 3 -0.41 -5.77 38.79
CA ALA A 3 0.63 -5.86 37.77
C ALA A 3 1.96 -5.32 38.34
N PRO A 4 3.12 -5.90 37.95
CA PRO A 4 4.41 -5.38 38.37
C PRO A 4 4.57 -3.90 37.98
N ALA A 5 5.23 -3.11 38.82
CA ALA A 5 5.44 -1.67 38.56
C ALA A 5 6.11 -1.40 37.20
N ALA A 6 7.01 -2.28 36.77
CA ALA A 6 7.65 -2.22 35.46
C ALA A 6 6.64 -2.31 34.29
N SER A 7 5.67 -3.23 34.35
CA SER A 7 4.64 -3.37 33.32
C SER A 7 3.74 -2.14 33.23
N GLN A 8 3.40 -1.56 34.39
CA GLN A 8 2.62 -0.32 34.45
C GLN A 8 3.39 0.84 33.79
N GLN A 9 4.70 0.94 34.02
CA GLN A 9 5.54 1.95 33.40
C GLN A 9 5.59 1.78 31.88
N VAL A 10 5.75 0.55 31.38
CA VAL A 10 5.77 0.26 29.93
C VAL A 10 4.46 0.66 29.26
N TRP A 11 3.31 0.41 29.91
CA TRP A 11 2.02 0.87 29.42
C TRP A 11 1.90 2.39 29.38
N GLN A 12 2.36 3.09 30.43
CA GLN A 12 2.36 4.56 30.46
C GLN A 12 3.26 5.17 29.38
N ASP A 13 4.43 4.58 29.13
CA ASP A 13 5.36 5.02 28.08
C ASP A 13 4.75 4.84 26.69
N TYR A 14 4.07 3.70 26.47
CA TYR A 14 3.31 3.46 25.25
C TYR A 14 2.24 4.54 25.04
N LEU A 15 1.38 4.80 26.02
CA LEU A 15 0.32 5.82 25.92
C LEU A 15 0.88 7.21 25.58
N ARG A 16 1.97 7.61 26.25
CA ARG A 16 2.66 8.87 25.97
C ARG A 16 3.19 8.92 24.54
N THR A 17 3.79 7.85 24.05
CA THR A 17 4.32 7.78 22.68
C THR A 17 3.20 7.90 21.65
N ILE A 18 2.05 7.25 21.88
CA ILE A 18 0.88 7.38 20.99
C ILE A 18 0.33 8.81 21.01
N ASP A 19 0.27 9.43 22.19
CA ASP A 19 -0.22 10.81 22.32
C ASP A 19 0.70 11.86 21.67
N GLU A 20 2.01 11.64 21.73
CA GLU A 20 3.00 12.44 20.99
C GLU A 20 2.76 12.36 19.48
N ALA A 21 2.62 11.15 18.94
CA ALA A 21 2.35 10.95 17.50
C ALA A 21 1.00 11.57 17.07
N ARG A 22 -0.04 11.42 17.90
CA ARG A 22 -1.35 12.06 17.70
C ARG A 22 -1.23 13.59 17.67
N THR A 23 -0.53 14.15 18.65
CA THR A 23 -0.33 15.60 18.74
C THR A 23 0.43 16.13 17.53
N GLN A 24 1.44 15.39 17.06
CA GLN A 24 2.19 15.74 15.86
C GLN A 24 1.32 15.75 14.60
N ALA A 25 0.50 14.72 14.38
CA ALA A 25 -0.39 14.65 13.21
C ALA A 25 -1.39 15.83 13.19
N LEU A 26 -2.00 16.13 14.34
CA LEU A 26 -2.98 17.21 14.50
C LEU A 26 -2.41 18.61 14.40
N ASN A 27 -1.16 18.81 14.85
CA ASN A 27 -0.49 20.10 14.77
C ASN A 27 0.19 20.32 13.41
N SER A 28 0.17 19.31 12.52
CA SER A 28 0.69 19.48 11.16
C SER A 28 -0.19 20.45 10.38
N ARG A 29 0.42 21.21 9.45
CA ARG A 29 -0.33 22.08 8.53
C ARG A 29 -1.33 21.32 7.65
N TRP A 30 -1.13 20.01 7.48
CA TRP A 30 -1.97 19.15 6.68
C TRP A 30 -3.30 18.79 7.38
N ALA A 31 -3.41 19.05 8.69
CA ALA A 31 -4.65 18.93 9.47
C ALA A 31 -5.47 20.23 9.53
N ALA A 32 -5.19 21.23 8.68
CA ALA A 32 -5.83 22.54 8.76
C ALA A 32 -7.32 22.54 8.34
N ASP A 33 -7.69 21.66 7.42
CA ASP A 33 -9.08 21.45 6.98
C ASP A 33 -9.82 20.47 7.92
N PRO A 34 -11.13 20.65 8.19
CA PRO A 34 -11.87 19.76 9.09
C PRO A 34 -11.87 18.28 8.70
N VAL A 35 -11.89 17.95 7.40
CA VAL A 35 -11.86 16.56 6.93
C VAL A 35 -10.48 15.96 7.22
N ALA A 36 -9.41 16.65 6.85
CA ALA A 36 -8.05 16.20 7.09
C ALA A 36 -7.73 16.10 8.60
N CYS A 37 -8.23 17.02 9.42
CA CYS A 37 -8.09 16.96 10.89
C CYS A 37 -8.75 15.69 11.47
N ALA A 38 -9.94 15.32 10.97
CA ALA A 38 -10.59 14.08 11.37
C ALA A 38 -9.79 12.85 10.90
N GLN A 39 -9.24 12.86 9.69
CA GLN A 39 -8.39 11.77 9.20
C GLN A 39 -7.10 11.63 10.01
N ALA A 40 -6.47 12.73 10.45
CA ALA A 40 -5.31 12.70 11.33
C ALA A 40 -5.56 11.94 12.64
N GLN A 41 -6.78 11.99 13.19
CA GLN A 41 -7.17 11.17 14.36
C GLN A 41 -7.38 9.71 13.99
N TYR A 42 -8.08 9.47 12.87
CA TYR A 42 -8.32 8.13 12.36
C TYR A 42 -7.00 7.38 12.12
N LEU A 43 -6.00 8.06 11.55
CA LEU A 43 -4.64 7.56 11.35
C LEU A 43 -4.08 6.90 12.61
N ILE A 44 -4.19 7.57 13.76
CA ILE A 44 -3.60 7.07 15.01
C ILE A 44 -4.23 5.75 15.43
N GLN A 45 -5.56 5.63 15.32
CA GLN A 45 -6.28 4.39 15.64
C GLN A 45 -5.93 3.27 14.66
N MET A 46 -5.87 3.59 13.37
CA MET A 46 -5.45 2.65 12.32
C MET A 46 -4.01 2.17 12.56
N LEU A 47 -3.09 3.04 12.97
CA LEU A 47 -1.71 2.66 13.31
C LEU A 47 -1.63 1.77 14.56
N GLN A 48 -2.54 1.90 15.52
CA GLN A 48 -2.61 0.97 16.66
C GLN A 48 -3.06 -0.42 16.20
N ALA A 49 -4.07 -0.49 15.32
CA ALA A 49 -4.49 -1.76 14.73
C ALA A 49 -3.39 -2.40 13.88
N PHE A 50 -2.67 -1.59 13.11
CA PHE A 50 -1.52 -2.05 12.33
C PHE A 50 -0.40 -2.59 13.22
N GLY A 51 -0.01 -1.83 14.24
CA GLY A 51 1.02 -2.26 15.18
C GLY A 51 0.63 -3.51 15.96
N PHE A 52 -0.64 -3.66 16.36
CA PHE A 52 -1.13 -4.92 16.92
C PHE A 52 -0.93 -6.07 15.91
N SER A 53 -1.32 -5.88 14.66
CA SER A 53 -1.26 -6.92 13.62
C SER A 53 0.16 -7.31 13.20
N VAL A 54 1.15 -6.42 13.37
CA VAL A 54 2.56 -6.67 13.04
C VAL A 54 3.37 -7.15 14.24
N TYR A 55 3.20 -6.55 15.42
CA TYR A 55 4.02 -6.86 16.59
C TYR A 55 3.33 -7.79 17.56
N MET A 56 2.05 -7.59 17.88
CA MET A 56 1.38 -8.33 18.96
C MET A 56 0.78 -9.66 18.51
N ALA A 57 0.04 -9.64 17.41
CA ALA A 57 -0.74 -10.76 16.90
C ALA A 57 0.13 -11.91 16.35
N PRO A 58 1.22 -11.67 15.58
CA PRO A 58 1.89 -12.75 14.89
C PRO A 58 2.49 -13.81 15.82
N ARG A 59 2.43 -15.06 15.35
CA ARG A 59 3.04 -16.24 15.97
C ARG A 59 3.93 -16.92 14.93
N GLN A 60 5.22 -16.62 14.93
CA GLN A 60 6.16 -17.10 13.90
C GLN A 60 6.27 -18.63 13.82
N HIS A 61 5.97 -19.35 14.92
CA HIS A 61 5.88 -20.82 14.95
C HIS A 61 4.67 -21.39 14.19
N TYR A 62 3.65 -20.57 13.93
CA TYR A 62 2.42 -20.91 13.23
C TYR A 62 2.17 -19.84 12.15
N PRO A 63 3.06 -19.76 11.14
CA PRO A 63 2.98 -18.69 10.15
C PRO A 63 1.74 -18.88 9.29
N HIS A 64 1.14 -17.75 8.90
CA HIS A 64 0.07 -17.67 7.93
C HIS A 64 0.30 -16.46 7.03
N PHE A 65 -0.38 -16.44 5.87
CA PHE A 65 -0.49 -15.24 5.06
C PHE A 65 -1.73 -14.45 5.49
N TYR A 66 -1.51 -13.47 6.36
CA TYR A 66 -2.54 -12.57 6.89
C TYR A 66 -2.90 -11.51 5.85
N MET A 67 -4.18 -11.44 5.48
CA MET A 67 -4.71 -10.33 4.69
C MET A 67 -5.11 -9.14 5.59
N GLN A 68 -5.60 -9.42 6.79
CA GLN A 68 -6.13 -8.43 7.74
C GLN A 68 -5.01 -7.82 8.62
N THR A 69 -3.99 -7.23 8.02
CA THR A 69 -2.92 -6.54 8.75
C THR A 69 -3.02 -5.03 8.60
N ILE A 70 -2.88 -4.57 7.36
CA ILE A 70 -2.92 -3.21 6.86
C ILE A 70 -3.14 -3.29 5.35
N PHE A 71 -3.46 -2.19 4.70
CA PHE A 71 -3.74 -2.11 3.25
C PHE A 71 -5.08 -2.71 2.82
N LEU A 72 -6.08 -2.62 3.70
CA LEU A 72 -7.45 -3.04 3.41
C LEU A 72 -8.26 -1.92 2.74
N PRO A 73 -9.25 -2.25 1.90
CA PRO A 73 -10.07 -1.28 1.16
C PRO A 73 -10.87 -0.31 2.05
N PHE A 74 -11.39 -0.75 3.20
CA PHE A 74 -12.36 0.04 3.97
C PHE A 74 -11.85 0.46 5.35
N GLU A 75 -11.07 -0.41 6.00
CA GLU A 75 -10.76 -0.30 7.42
C GLU A 75 -9.35 0.22 7.70
N ALA A 76 -8.41 0.04 6.76
CA ALA A 76 -6.99 0.20 7.06
C ALA A 76 -6.12 0.52 5.83
N GLY A 77 -6.37 1.63 5.14
CA GLY A 77 -5.69 2.03 3.90
C GLY A 77 -4.39 2.84 4.04
N PHE A 78 -3.55 2.60 5.06
CA PHE A 78 -2.36 3.43 5.35
C PHE A 78 -1.20 3.26 4.36
N GLY A 79 -0.45 4.32 4.04
CA GLY A 79 0.81 4.23 3.29
C GLY A 79 0.63 4.17 1.76
N ALA A 80 -0.50 4.65 1.26
CA ALA A 80 -0.91 4.56 -0.14
C ALA A 80 -0.72 3.16 -0.77
N PRO A 81 -1.28 2.09 -0.19
CA PRO A 81 -1.31 0.78 -0.83
C PRO A 81 -2.02 0.87 -2.17
N CYS A 82 -1.59 0.06 -3.13
CA CYS A 82 -2.22 0.04 -4.45
C CYS A 82 -3.61 -0.63 -4.36
N PRO A 83 -4.72 0.05 -4.77
CA PRO A 83 -6.07 -0.52 -4.84
C PRO A 83 -6.18 -1.79 -5.68
N ASP A 84 -5.26 -1.91 -6.63
CA ASP A 84 -5.16 -3.05 -7.53
C ASP A 84 -4.50 -4.25 -6.87
N PHE A 85 -3.85 -4.08 -5.71
CA PHE A 85 -3.10 -5.15 -5.08
C PHE A 85 -3.89 -5.76 -3.92
N GLN A 86 -3.86 -7.08 -3.82
CA GLN A 86 -4.22 -7.78 -2.60
C GLN A 86 -2.93 -8.12 -1.86
N TYR A 87 -2.77 -7.53 -0.68
CA TYR A 87 -1.59 -7.72 0.15
C TYR A 87 -1.83 -8.86 1.14
N ARG A 88 -0.82 -9.71 1.32
CA ARG A 88 -0.80 -10.68 2.42
C ARG A 88 0.56 -10.65 3.09
N TRP A 89 0.58 -10.72 4.41
CA TRP A 89 1.78 -10.63 5.21
C TRP A 89 2.03 -11.96 5.92
N SER A 90 3.28 -12.38 6.00
CA SER A 90 3.69 -13.47 6.88
C SER A 90 4.91 -13.07 7.69
N PHE A 91 5.04 -13.63 8.89
CA PHE A 91 6.08 -13.26 9.84
C PHE A 91 6.82 -14.53 10.25
N LEU A 92 8.12 -14.55 10.01
CA LEU A 92 8.98 -15.72 10.15
C LEU A 92 10.13 -15.46 11.12
N ASP A 93 10.62 -16.51 11.76
CA ASP A 93 11.96 -16.59 12.35
C ASP A 93 12.93 -17.08 11.26
N GLY A 94 13.97 -16.30 10.96
CA GLY A 94 14.92 -16.61 9.89
C GLY A 94 15.81 -17.82 10.13
N ALA A 95 15.87 -18.33 11.37
CA ALA A 95 16.62 -19.54 11.70
C ALA A 95 15.89 -20.86 11.35
N ARG A 96 14.64 -20.77 10.86
CA ARG A 96 13.75 -21.92 10.62
C ARG A 96 13.57 -22.24 9.14
N THR A 97 12.99 -23.40 8.88
CA THR A 97 12.67 -23.90 7.54
C THR A 97 11.16 -23.86 7.32
N TYR A 98 10.72 -23.31 6.19
CA TYR A 98 9.31 -23.19 5.83
C TYR A 98 9.05 -23.73 4.44
N ARG A 99 7.85 -24.28 4.24
CA ARG A 99 7.32 -24.60 2.91
C ARG A 99 6.28 -23.54 2.57
N ILE A 100 6.35 -22.99 1.35
CA ILE A 100 5.37 -22.08 0.77
C ILE A 100 4.81 -22.76 -0.48
N TRP A 101 3.50 -22.97 -0.55
CA TRP A 101 2.90 -23.70 -1.67
C TRP A 101 1.48 -23.26 -1.98
N GLY A 102 1.02 -23.59 -3.18
CA GLY A 102 -0.34 -23.33 -3.59
C GLY A 102 -0.49 -23.27 -5.10
N ARG A 103 -1.34 -22.36 -5.58
CA ARG A 103 -1.67 -22.18 -7.00
C ARG A 103 -1.55 -20.71 -7.39
N ARG A 104 -0.83 -20.43 -8.48
CA ARG A 104 -0.50 -19.07 -8.94
C ARG A 104 -1.71 -18.19 -9.28
N GLY A 105 -2.85 -18.77 -9.63
CA GLY A 105 -4.02 -18.01 -10.09
C GLY A 105 -3.84 -17.43 -11.49
N THR A 106 -4.58 -16.38 -11.82
CA THR A 106 -4.52 -15.69 -13.13
C THR A 106 -4.25 -14.19 -13.00
N THR A 107 -3.95 -13.70 -11.80
CA THR A 107 -3.62 -12.31 -11.56
C THR A 107 -2.39 -11.89 -12.34
N ARG A 108 -2.39 -10.64 -12.81
CA ARG A 108 -1.36 -10.09 -13.71
C ARG A 108 0.07 -10.32 -13.23
N TRP A 109 0.26 -10.28 -11.93
CA TRP A 109 1.57 -10.40 -11.30
C TRP A 109 1.43 -10.82 -9.84
N LEU A 110 2.30 -11.71 -9.37
CA LEU A 110 2.39 -12.11 -7.97
C LEU A 110 3.86 -12.02 -7.54
N GLU A 111 4.11 -11.27 -6.48
CA GLU A 111 5.46 -11.02 -5.99
C GLU A 111 5.53 -11.25 -4.48
N LEU A 112 6.62 -11.84 -4.02
CA LEU A 112 6.99 -11.88 -2.61
C LEU A 112 8.15 -10.92 -2.35
N GLN A 113 7.98 -9.98 -1.43
CA GLN A 113 9.07 -9.18 -0.88
C GLN A 113 9.41 -9.69 0.52
N GLY A 114 10.68 -10.04 0.74
CA GLY A 114 11.21 -10.38 2.05
C GLY A 114 11.96 -9.20 2.66
N GLN A 115 11.77 -8.98 3.94
CA GLN A 115 12.50 -7.97 4.72
C GLN A 115 12.97 -8.57 6.04
N ARG A 116 14.19 -8.20 6.45
CA ARG A 116 14.66 -8.34 7.83
C ARG A 116 13.94 -7.32 8.69
N GLY A 117 13.54 -7.70 9.89
CA GLY A 117 12.78 -6.85 10.80
C GLY A 117 11.30 -6.75 10.44
N PHE A 118 10.55 -6.19 11.37
CA PHE A 118 9.18 -5.74 11.19
C PHE A 118 9.14 -4.25 10.85
N TRP A 119 7.99 -3.77 10.40
CA TRP A 119 7.82 -2.37 10.03
C TRP A 119 8.13 -1.42 11.19
N GLY A 120 9.14 -0.57 11.02
CA GLY A 120 9.57 0.39 12.05
C GLY A 120 10.70 -0.12 12.95
N ASP A 121 11.19 -1.34 12.74
CA ASP A 121 12.44 -1.80 13.35
C ASP A 121 13.63 -0.99 12.79
N ALA A 122 14.58 -0.64 13.64
CA ALA A 122 15.71 0.23 13.26
C ALA A 122 16.69 -0.42 12.26
N ASP A 123 16.78 -1.76 12.27
CA ASP A 123 17.61 -2.58 11.39
C ASP A 123 16.83 -3.18 10.21
N GLN A 124 15.60 -2.69 9.98
CA GLN A 124 14.77 -3.15 8.87
C GLN A 124 15.48 -2.96 7.53
N SER A 125 15.56 -4.03 6.76
CA SER A 125 16.31 -4.04 5.50
C SER A 125 15.77 -5.08 4.52
N MET A 126 16.02 -4.89 3.23
CA MET A 126 15.57 -5.79 2.18
C MET A 126 16.31 -7.12 2.26
N LEU A 127 15.58 -8.24 2.27
CA LEU A 127 16.14 -9.58 2.12
C LEU A 127 16.14 -9.99 0.65
N GLY A 128 15.04 -9.74 -0.05
CA GLY A 128 14.91 -10.08 -1.46
C GLY A 128 13.52 -9.79 -2.01
N VAL A 129 13.40 -9.88 -3.32
CA VAL A 129 12.13 -9.74 -4.03
C VAL A 129 12.06 -10.80 -5.11
N TRP A 130 11.00 -11.60 -5.08
CA TRP A 130 10.82 -12.77 -5.93
C TRP A 130 9.54 -12.63 -6.74
N ASP A 131 9.64 -12.73 -8.07
CA ASP A 131 8.47 -12.84 -8.95
C ASP A 131 8.09 -14.32 -8.99
N PHE A 132 6.81 -14.65 -8.80
CA PHE A 132 6.39 -16.06 -8.83
C PHE A 132 6.49 -16.68 -10.22
N ASP A 133 6.58 -15.86 -11.27
CA ASP A 133 6.78 -16.35 -12.62
C ASP A 133 8.22 -16.84 -12.87
N ASP A 134 9.16 -16.55 -11.94
CA ASP A 134 10.54 -17.07 -11.98
C ASP A 134 10.68 -18.45 -11.32
N PHE A 135 9.64 -18.92 -10.60
CA PHE A 135 9.60 -20.23 -9.96
C PHE A 135 8.97 -21.29 -10.87
N ALA A 136 9.33 -22.55 -10.64
CA ALA A 136 8.72 -23.66 -11.33
C ALA A 136 7.24 -23.80 -10.92
N ALA A 137 6.38 -23.91 -11.94
CA ALA A 137 4.96 -24.17 -11.76
C ALA A 137 4.54 -25.40 -12.55
N GLY A 138 3.68 -26.22 -11.95
CA GLY A 138 3.02 -27.34 -12.62
C GLY A 138 2.01 -26.86 -13.68
N PRO A 139 1.48 -27.77 -14.51
CA PRO A 139 0.53 -27.44 -15.58
C PRO A 139 -0.74 -26.72 -15.12
N ASP A 140 -1.10 -26.89 -13.86
CA ASP A 140 -2.26 -26.33 -13.19
C ASP A 140 -1.92 -25.11 -12.30
N GLY A 141 -0.71 -24.56 -12.48
CA GLY A 141 -0.19 -23.42 -11.72
C GLY A 141 0.23 -23.77 -10.30
N ALA A 142 0.33 -25.06 -9.94
CA ALA A 142 0.82 -25.48 -8.64
C ALA A 142 2.30 -25.13 -8.45
N PHE A 143 2.66 -24.53 -7.33
CA PHE A 143 4.05 -24.20 -6.99
C PHE A 143 4.38 -24.68 -5.58
N GLU A 144 5.68 -24.88 -5.33
CA GLU A 144 6.24 -25.17 -4.02
C GLU A 144 7.64 -24.54 -3.90
N ILE A 145 7.87 -23.82 -2.81
CA ILE A 145 9.11 -23.10 -2.54
C ILE A 145 9.52 -23.42 -1.10
N ILE A 146 10.80 -23.70 -0.88
CA ILE A 146 11.37 -23.79 0.48
C ILE A 146 12.00 -22.45 0.85
N ALA A 147 11.61 -21.88 1.99
CA ALA A 147 12.26 -20.72 2.58
C ALA A 147 13.06 -21.17 3.80
N SER A 148 14.39 -21.02 3.80
CA SER A 148 15.24 -21.51 4.90
C SER A 148 16.64 -20.91 4.90
N PRO A 149 17.38 -21.00 6.03
CA PRO A 149 18.76 -20.51 6.12
C PRO A 149 19.80 -21.41 5.46
N ARG A 150 19.40 -22.58 4.95
CA ARG A 150 20.29 -23.55 4.30
C ARG A 150 19.80 -23.81 2.89
N ARG A 151 20.71 -23.98 1.93
CA ARG A 151 20.33 -24.28 0.55
C ARG A 151 19.45 -25.55 0.45
N HIS A 152 18.38 -25.49 -0.34
CA HIS A 152 17.60 -26.66 -0.77
C HIS A 152 17.67 -26.87 -2.29
N GLU A 153 17.35 -28.09 -2.73
CA GLU A 153 17.09 -28.38 -4.13
C GLU A 153 15.76 -27.76 -4.58
N GLY A 154 15.67 -27.40 -5.87
CA GLY A 154 14.49 -26.73 -6.43
C GLY A 154 14.40 -25.24 -6.08
N ASP A 155 13.17 -24.73 -6.08
CA ASP A 155 12.88 -23.33 -5.78
C ASP A 155 13.10 -23.04 -4.29
N TRP A 156 14.00 -22.09 -4.03
CA TRP A 156 14.47 -21.78 -2.70
C TRP A 156 14.61 -20.29 -2.48
N ILE A 157 14.16 -19.85 -1.32
CA ILE A 157 14.34 -18.51 -0.79
C ILE A 157 15.26 -18.59 0.42
N GLU A 158 16.39 -17.89 0.34
CA GLU A 158 17.34 -17.79 1.45
C GLU A 158 16.76 -16.91 2.57
N LEU A 159 16.81 -17.41 3.81
CA LEU A 159 16.50 -16.66 5.02
C LEU A 159 17.80 -16.36 5.78
N ASP A 160 17.85 -15.22 6.48
CA ASP A 160 18.97 -14.95 7.37
C ASP A 160 18.75 -15.58 8.75
N PRO A 161 19.55 -16.57 9.19
CA PRO A 161 19.41 -17.16 10.51
C PRO A 161 19.71 -16.19 11.66
N ALA A 162 20.36 -15.05 11.41
CA ALA A 162 20.57 -14.01 12.41
C ALA A 162 19.35 -13.07 12.58
N ALA A 163 18.38 -13.11 11.66
CA ALA A 163 17.18 -12.28 11.71
C ALA A 163 16.04 -13.03 12.43
N ALA A 164 15.87 -12.73 13.73
CA ALA A 164 14.77 -13.28 14.53
C ALA A 164 13.38 -12.84 14.03
N ASN A 165 13.30 -11.72 13.30
CA ASN A 165 12.09 -11.23 12.65
C ASN A 165 12.34 -11.10 11.15
N ILE A 166 11.56 -11.81 10.35
CA ILE A 166 11.46 -11.62 8.91
C ILE A 166 10.01 -11.35 8.54
N THR A 167 9.79 -10.32 7.74
CA THR A 167 8.49 -10.02 7.14
C THR A 167 8.49 -10.48 5.69
N LEU A 168 7.52 -11.31 5.32
CA LEU A 168 7.19 -11.60 3.94
C LEU A 168 5.93 -10.83 3.54
N MET A 169 6.03 -9.94 2.56
CA MET A 169 4.91 -9.20 2.00
C MET A 169 4.61 -9.70 0.59
N LEU A 170 3.52 -10.44 0.46
CA LEU A 170 2.96 -10.86 -0.82
C LEU A 170 2.19 -9.70 -1.43
N ARG A 171 2.51 -9.36 -2.68
CA ARG A 171 1.79 -8.39 -3.51
C ARG A 171 1.20 -9.13 -4.68
N GLU A 172 -0.12 -9.25 -4.68
CA GLU A 172 -0.85 -9.83 -5.78
C GLU A 172 -1.54 -8.73 -6.59
N ALA A 173 -1.08 -8.49 -7.82
CA ALA A 173 -1.58 -7.42 -8.68
C ALA A 173 -2.78 -7.89 -9.51
N TRP A 174 -3.95 -7.35 -9.17
CA TRP A 174 -5.19 -7.54 -9.89
C TRP A 174 -5.38 -6.43 -10.92
N CYS A 175 -5.21 -6.74 -12.20
CA CYS A 175 -5.38 -5.77 -13.26
C CYS A 175 -6.85 -5.70 -13.70
N ASP A 176 -7.42 -6.84 -14.07
CA ASP A 176 -8.86 -7.01 -14.29
C ASP A 176 -9.53 -7.54 -13.02
N TRP A 177 -10.08 -6.63 -12.22
CA TRP A 177 -10.67 -6.95 -10.93
C TRP A 177 -11.89 -7.88 -11.01
N GLU A 178 -12.57 -7.95 -12.16
CA GLU A 178 -13.81 -8.72 -12.31
C GLU A 178 -13.57 -10.14 -12.81
N ASN A 179 -12.50 -10.36 -13.58
CA ASN A 179 -12.31 -11.63 -14.29
C ASN A 179 -11.06 -12.41 -13.87
N GLU A 180 -10.11 -11.79 -13.14
CA GLU A 180 -8.95 -12.51 -12.62
C GLU A 180 -9.32 -13.42 -11.44
N ARG A 181 -8.46 -14.41 -11.17
CA ARG A 181 -8.56 -15.30 -10.01
C ARG A 181 -7.29 -15.21 -9.18
N GLY A 182 -7.46 -14.97 -7.89
CA GLY A 182 -6.36 -14.83 -6.95
C GLY A 182 -5.58 -16.11 -6.72
N ALA A 183 -4.37 -15.95 -6.21
CA ALA A 183 -3.48 -17.03 -5.83
C ALA A 183 -3.98 -17.68 -4.54
N GLU A 184 -4.00 -19.02 -4.56
CA GLU A 184 -4.05 -19.79 -3.34
C GLU A 184 -2.62 -19.92 -2.83
N ILE A 185 -2.36 -19.50 -1.60
CA ILE A 185 -1.01 -19.59 -1.02
C ILE A 185 -1.10 -19.99 0.45
N ARG A 186 -0.23 -20.91 0.84
CA ARG A 186 -0.13 -21.49 2.17
C ARG A 186 1.32 -21.48 2.60
N ILE A 187 1.53 -21.49 3.91
CA ILE A 187 2.85 -21.58 4.52
C ILE A 187 2.78 -22.44 5.77
N GLU A 188 3.83 -23.23 6.01
CA GLU A 188 4.02 -23.98 7.25
C GLU A 188 5.49 -23.98 7.66
N CYS A 189 5.75 -24.02 8.96
CA CYS A 189 7.08 -24.20 9.53
C CYS A 189 7.36 -25.71 9.67
N LEU A 190 8.44 -26.19 9.05
CA LEU A 190 8.79 -27.61 8.96
C LEU A 190 9.56 -28.12 10.19
N ASP A 191 10.24 -27.22 10.90
CA ASP A 191 11.11 -27.53 12.04
C ASP A 191 10.72 -26.75 13.32
N ARG A 192 9.41 -26.55 13.50
CA ARG A 192 8.86 -25.92 14.72
C ARG A 192 8.99 -26.84 15.94
N ASP A 193 9.28 -26.24 17.09
CA ASP A 193 9.14 -26.92 18.38
C ASP A 193 7.66 -26.96 18.78
N VAL A 194 7.06 -28.15 18.73
CA VAL A 194 5.66 -28.37 19.09
C VAL A 194 5.39 -28.26 20.59
N ALA A 195 6.43 -28.32 21.42
CA ALA A 195 6.32 -28.16 22.87
C ALA A 195 6.45 -26.69 23.33
N ALA A 196 6.83 -25.78 22.43
CA ALA A 196 6.99 -24.37 22.75
C ALA A 196 5.64 -23.73 23.18
N PRO A 197 5.64 -22.89 24.24
CA PRO A 197 4.43 -22.19 24.65
C PRO A 197 3.89 -21.25 23.57
N VAL A 198 2.58 -21.29 23.34
CA VAL A 198 1.89 -20.39 22.40
C VAL A 198 1.65 -19.00 23.00
N ALA A 199 1.49 -18.94 24.33
CA ALA A 199 1.30 -17.70 25.07
C ALA A 199 2.61 -16.91 25.13
N LEU A 200 2.52 -15.60 24.90
CA LEU A 200 3.67 -14.71 25.03
C LEU A 200 4.05 -14.57 26.51
N SER A 201 5.35 -14.50 26.80
CA SER A 201 5.84 -14.10 28.11
C SER A 201 5.51 -12.63 28.36
N GLN A 202 5.51 -12.23 29.63
CA GLN A 202 5.32 -10.83 30.00
C GLN A 202 6.38 -9.92 29.35
N SER A 203 7.65 -10.34 29.35
CA SER A 203 8.75 -9.57 28.74
C SER A 203 8.57 -9.37 27.23
N GLU A 204 8.02 -10.38 26.54
CA GLU A 204 7.77 -10.29 25.10
C GLU A 204 6.59 -9.37 24.77
N VAL A 205 5.53 -9.38 25.59
CA VAL A 205 4.42 -8.42 25.48
C VAL A 205 4.91 -7.00 25.70
N GLU A 206 5.73 -6.77 26.73
CA GLU A 206 6.31 -5.45 27.03
C GLU A 206 7.21 -4.94 25.89
N ARG A 207 8.02 -5.82 25.29
CA ARG A 207 8.86 -5.49 24.12
C ARG A 207 8.00 -5.12 22.91
N ARG A 208 6.98 -5.93 22.60
CA ARG A 208 6.07 -5.69 21.46
C ARG A 208 5.26 -4.41 21.65
N LEU A 209 4.82 -4.10 22.87
CA LEU A 209 4.08 -2.85 23.14
C LEU A 209 4.93 -1.62 22.86
N LYS A 210 6.21 -1.62 23.28
CA LYS A 210 7.16 -0.55 22.95
C LYS A 210 7.33 -0.41 21.44
N ALA A 211 7.48 -1.53 20.73
CA ALA A 211 7.64 -1.53 19.27
C ALA A 211 6.42 -0.95 18.54
N ILE A 212 5.19 -1.18 19.02
CA ILE A 212 3.97 -0.53 18.48
C ILE A 212 4.04 1.00 18.63
N GLY A 213 4.50 1.48 19.78
CA GLY A 213 4.74 2.91 20.00
C GLY A 213 5.75 3.48 19.00
N THR A 214 6.89 2.79 18.83
CA THR A 214 7.92 3.16 17.85
C THR A 214 7.38 3.17 16.43
N LEU A 215 6.67 2.12 16.01
CA LEU A 215 6.01 2.04 14.69
C LEU A 215 5.09 3.23 14.46
N THR A 216 4.27 3.58 15.46
CA THR A 216 3.30 4.67 15.32
C THR A 216 4.01 6.00 15.09
N LYS A 217 4.99 6.31 15.95
CA LYS A 217 5.77 7.55 15.86
C LYS A 217 6.55 7.62 14.55
N PHE A 218 7.25 6.53 14.19
CA PHE A 218 7.98 6.41 12.93
C PHE A 218 7.07 6.65 11.72
N SER A 219 5.88 6.05 11.71
CA SER A 219 4.94 6.14 10.59
C SER A 219 4.42 7.57 10.42
N VAL A 220 3.99 8.24 11.50
CA VAL A 220 3.56 9.64 11.44
C VAL A 220 4.71 10.56 10.99
N ASP A 221 5.88 10.40 11.61
CA ASP A 221 7.08 11.18 11.27
C ASP A 221 7.46 11.05 9.79
N PHE A 222 7.50 9.81 9.29
CA PHE A 222 7.94 9.51 7.94
C PHE A 222 7.03 10.13 6.89
N PHE A 223 5.72 9.91 6.98
CA PHE A 223 4.81 10.37 5.93
C PHE A 223 4.57 11.89 5.96
N LEU A 224 4.58 12.54 7.13
CA LEU A 224 4.54 14.00 7.20
C LEU A 224 5.78 14.62 6.52
N LYS A 225 6.97 14.08 6.80
CA LYS A 225 8.22 14.51 6.16
C LYS A 225 8.19 14.26 4.65
N LEU A 226 7.63 13.14 4.22
CA LEU A 226 7.49 12.81 2.80
C LEU A 226 6.61 13.82 2.07
N VAL A 227 5.44 14.18 2.63
CA VAL A 227 4.58 15.20 2.02
C VAL A 227 5.28 16.56 1.97
N ASP A 228 5.93 16.98 3.05
CA ASP A 228 6.67 18.24 3.08
C ASP A 228 7.82 18.26 2.07
N GLN A 229 8.49 17.12 1.87
CA GLN A 229 9.53 16.94 0.87
C GLN A 229 8.96 17.04 -0.55
N MET A 230 7.87 16.35 -0.85
CA MET A 230 7.20 16.40 -2.15
C MET A 230 6.90 17.83 -2.58
N VAL A 231 6.33 18.64 -1.69
CA VAL A 231 5.98 20.04 -1.98
C VAL A 231 7.23 20.90 -2.14
N ARG A 232 8.19 20.77 -1.23
CA ARG A 232 9.42 21.58 -1.24
C ARG A 232 10.26 21.32 -2.48
N GLU A 233 10.46 20.06 -2.84
CA GLU A 233 11.33 19.66 -3.95
C GLU A 233 10.60 19.63 -5.31
N GLY A 234 9.29 19.42 -5.32
CA GLY A 234 8.45 19.54 -6.51
C GLY A 234 8.16 20.98 -6.94
N GLY A 235 8.50 21.98 -6.10
CA GLY A 235 8.28 23.39 -6.40
C GLY A 235 6.86 23.88 -6.13
N GLY A 236 6.17 23.28 -5.16
CA GLY A 236 4.81 23.63 -4.75
C GLY A 236 3.77 22.52 -4.97
N PRO A 237 2.51 22.75 -4.59
CA PRO A 237 1.41 21.84 -4.89
C PRO A 237 1.13 21.79 -6.40
N ASN A 238 0.39 20.79 -6.84
CA ASN A 238 0.01 20.56 -8.24
C ASN A 238 1.22 20.40 -9.19
N ARG A 239 2.34 19.88 -8.64
CA ARG A 239 3.58 19.54 -9.35
C ARG A 239 3.99 18.12 -9.02
N PHE A 240 4.34 17.35 -10.05
CA PHE A 240 4.88 16.01 -9.82
C PHE A 240 6.33 16.07 -9.35
N TRP A 241 6.63 15.19 -8.41
CA TRP A 241 7.96 14.91 -7.89
C TRP A 241 8.08 13.40 -7.69
N ALA A 242 9.30 12.87 -7.73
CA ALA A 242 9.55 11.50 -7.35
C ALA A 242 10.84 11.43 -6.55
N GLU A 243 10.89 10.48 -5.61
CA GLU A 243 12.11 10.13 -4.92
C GLU A 243 13.17 9.67 -5.93
N ASN A 244 14.43 9.92 -5.62
CA ASN A 244 15.53 9.34 -6.38
C ASN A 244 15.40 7.81 -6.34
N LEU A 245 15.59 7.14 -7.49
CA LEU A 245 15.59 5.68 -7.58
C LEU A 245 16.53 5.02 -6.56
N ALA A 246 17.66 5.65 -6.25
CA ALA A 246 18.60 5.17 -5.23
C ALA A 246 18.03 5.21 -3.79
N ALA A 247 17.02 6.04 -3.53
CA ALA A 247 16.30 6.12 -2.27
C ALA A 247 15.14 5.10 -2.19
N LEU A 248 14.72 4.47 -3.31
CA LEU A 248 13.65 3.46 -3.31
C LEU A 248 13.99 2.15 -2.58
N THR A 249 15.17 2.08 -1.95
CA THR A 249 15.54 1.04 -0.97
C THR A 249 14.91 1.28 0.40
N HIS A 250 14.16 2.37 0.60
CA HIS A 250 13.43 2.65 1.84
C HIS A 250 12.37 1.59 2.17
N VAL A 251 12.08 1.50 3.46
CA VAL A 251 11.19 0.53 4.10
C VAL A 251 9.82 0.44 3.40
N GLY A 252 9.55 -0.72 2.79
CA GLY A 252 8.24 -1.19 2.28
C GLY A 252 7.76 -0.63 0.93
N ALA A 253 8.51 0.27 0.30
CA ALA A 253 8.33 0.53 -1.14
C ALA A 253 8.67 -0.73 -1.94
N ASN A 254 8.05 -0.88 -3.11
CA ASN A 254 8.43 -1.95 -4.04
C ASN A 254 9.64 -1.48 -4.87
N PRO A 255 10.79 -2.17 -4.82
CA PRO A 255 11.98 -1.74 -5.56
C PRO A 255 11.84 -1.90 -7.09
N ARG A 256 10.79 -2.58 -7.58
CA ARG A 256 10.48 -2.74 -9.01
C ARG A 256 9.53 -1.66 -9.54
N ALA A 257 9.22 -0.65 -8.73
CA ALA A 257 8.27 0.40 -9.06
C ALA A 257 8.89 1.78 -9.00
N PHE A 258 8.49 2.65 -9.93
CA PHE A 258 8.73 4.09 -9.83
C PHE A 258 7.42 4.80 -9.45
N TYR A 259 7.54 5.77 -8.54
CA TYR A 259 6.40 6.42 -7.90
C TYR A 259 6.42 7.94 -8.07
N PRO A 260 6.06 8.50 -9.24
CA PRO A 260 5.70 9.90 -9.35
C PRO A 260 4.54 10.22 -8.41
N LYS A 261 4.70 11.26 -7.60
CA LYS A 261 3.68 11.74 -6.66
C LYS A 261 3.49 13.23 -6.84
N MET A 262 2.29 13.70 -6.57
CA MET A 262 1.95 15.11 -6.53
C MET A 262 1.08 15.33 -5.31
N LEU A 263 1.42 16.32 -4.48
CA LEU A 263 0.40 16.86 -3.58
C LEU A 263 -0.52 17.73 -4.43
N PHE A 264 -1.80 17.38 -4.52
CA PHE A 264 -2.80 18.22 -5.15
C PHE A 264 -3.43 19.17 -4.15
N GLU A 265 -3.79 20.37 -4.61
CA GLU A 265 -4.67 21.31 -3.93
C GLU A 265 -5.69 21.81 -4.94
N LEU A 266 -6.98 21.69 -4.60
CA LEU A 266 -8.07 21.91 -5.53
C LEU A 266 -9.17 22.80 -4.94
N ALA A 267 -9.51 23.90 -5.63
CA ALA A 267 -10.72 24.66 -5.32
C ALA A 267 -11.99 23.98 -5.87
N GLU A 268 -13.17 24.42 -5.44
CA GLU A 268 -14.43 23.74 -5.80
C GLU A 268 -14.78 23.80 -7.29
N ASP A 269 -14.35 24.86 -7.98
CA ASP A 269 -14.61 25.10 -9.40
C ASP A 269 -13.42 24.74 -10.29
N GLU A 270 -12.44 24.00 -9.75
CA GLU A 270 -11.22 23.60 -10.46
C GLU A 270 -11.17 22.10 -10.73
N ALA A 271 -10.36 21.74 -11.72
CA ALA A 271 -9.92 20.39 -11.99
C ALA A 271 -8.42 20.40 -12.31
N ILE A 272 -7.73 19.30 -12.02
CA ILE A 272 -6.33 19.10 -12.42
C ILE A 272 -6.29 18.04 -13.50
N ILE A 273 -5.72 18.39 -14.65
CA ILE A 273 -5.44 17.45 -15.72
C ILE A 273 -4.00 16.97 -15.55
N CYS A 274 -3.84 15.69 -15.24
CA CYS A 274 -2.56 14.99 -15.16
C CYS A 274 -2.35 14.19 -16.44
N GLU A 275 -1.22 14.39 -17.12
CA GLU A 275 -0.92 13.69 -18.37
C GLU A 275 0.45 13.04 -18.36
N SER A 276 0.55 11.86 -19.00
CA SER A 276 1.82 11.18 -19.21
C SER A 276 1.80 10.36 -20.49
N GLU A 277 2.99 10.15 -21.06
CA GLU A 277 3.20 9.09 -22.04
C GLU A 277 3.22 7.74 -21.31
N ILE A 278 2.70 6.68 -21.95
CA ILE A 278 2.73 5.34 -21.36
C ILE A 278 4.02 4.61 -21.77
N PRO A 279 4.88 4.24 -20.82
CA PRO A 279 6.05 3.42 -21.09
C PRO A 279 5.68 1.96 -21.31
N LYS A 280 6.63 1.13 -21.76
CA LYS A 280 6.41 -0.33 -21.78
C LYS A 280 6.59 -0.82 -20.35
N ALA A 281 5.48 -0.97 -19.64
CA ALA A 281 5.43 -1.43 -18.26
C ALA A 281 4.59 -2.71 -18.17
N ARG A 282 4.95 -3.62 -17.24
CA ARG A 282 4.12 -4.80 -16.96
C ARG A 282 2.77 -4.39 -16.37
N PHE A 283 2.78 -3.36 -15.53
CA PHE A 283 1.62 -2.81 -14.82
C PHE A 283 1.84 -1.33 -14.51
N TRP A 284 0.76 -0.55 -14.54
CA TRP A 284 0.75 0.82 -14.06
C TRP A 284 -0.63 1.20 -13.54
N SER A 285 -0.66 2.14 -12.60
CA SER A 285 -1.90 2.67 -12.05
C SER A 285 -1.72 4.06 -11.46
N VAL A 286 -2.84 4.73 -11.23
CA VAL A 286 -2.94 5.99 -10.51
C VAL A 286 -3.91 5.84 -9.34
N GLN A 287 -3.67 6.56 -8.25
CA GLN A 287 -4.62 6.64 -7.15
C GLN A 287 -4.53 7.95 -6.38
N VAL A 288 -5.54 8.20 -5.57
CA VAL A 288 -5.56 9.23 -4.54
C VAL A 288 -5.35 8.63 -3.15
N ALA A 289 -4.59 9.35 -2.34
CA ALA A 289 -4.58 9.25 -0.89
C ALA A 289 -4.80 10.65 -0.28
N ASP A 290 -5.18 10.70 0.98
CA ASP A 290 -5.24 11.95 1.74
C ASP A 290 -3.82 12.48 2.06
N PRO A 291 -3.69 13.66 2.71
CA PRO A 291 -2.39 14.21 3.09
C PRO A 291 -1.60 13.39 4.11
N PHE A 292 -2.20 12.38 4.74
CA PHE A 292 -1.55 11.46 5.68
C PHE A 292 -1.24 10.10 5.05
N PHE A 293 -1.31 10.02 3.70
CA PHE A 293 -1.10 8.79 2.93
C PHE A 293 -2.13 7.69 3.22
N GLN A 294 -3.33 8.04 3.68
CA GLN A 294 -4.45 7.11 3.76
C GLN A 294 -5.11 7.04 2.38
N THR A 295 -5.12 5.85 1.78
CA THR A 295 -5.81 5.63 0.50
C THR A 295 -7.29 5.89 0.69
N VAL A 296 -7.84 6.76 -0.14
CA VAL A 296 -9.27 7.07 -0.10
C VAL A 296 -10.09 5.92 -0.71
N ASP A 297 -11.38 5.88 -0.43
CA ASP A 297 -12.26 4.80 -0.92
C ASP A 297 -12.14 4.63 -2.44
N TYR A 298 -11.79 3.43 -2.88
CA TYR A 298 -11.67 3.07 -4.29
C TYR A 298 -12.72 2.04 -4.73
N ALA A 299 -13.51 1.54 -3.80
CA ALA A 299 -14.58 0.59 -4.01
C ALA A 299 -15.86 1.29 -4.43
N TYR A 300 -16.24 2.36 -3.72
CA TYR A 300 -17.45 3.14 -4.00
C TYR A 300 -17.18 4.48 -4.68
N HIS A 301 -15.92 4.80 -4.95
CA HIS A 301 -15.50 5.95 -5.74
C HIS A 301 -14.48 5.55 -6.81
N GLN A 302 -14.41 6.33 -7.90
CA GLN A 302 -13.38 6.18 -8.92
C GLN A 302 -12.15 7.01 -8.53
N SER A 303 -11.53 6.68 -7.40
CA SER A 303 -10.33 7.36 -6.87
C SER A 303 -9.01 6.75 -7.38
N SER A 304 -9.10 5.70 -8.19
CA SER A 304 -7.97 5.01 -8.80
C SER A 304 -8.35 4.35 -10.12
N LEU A 305 -7.36 4.25 -11.01
CA LEU A 305 -7.47 3.56 -12.29
C LEU A 305 -6.15 2.88 -12.63
N ASN A 306 -6.21 1.68 -13.19
CA ASN A 306 -5.05 0.94 -13.69
C ASN A 306 -5.03 0.82 -15.21
N CYS A 307 -4.01 0.16 -15.75
CA CYS A 307 -3.81 0.00 -17.19
C CYS A 307 -4.90 -0.78 -17.95
N ALA A 308 -5.75 -1.57 -17.28
CA ALA A 308 -6.91 -2.22 -17.88
C ALA A 308 -8.21 -1.39 -17.75
N GLN A 309 -8.25 -0.42 -16.83
CA GLN A 309 -9.44 0.39 -16.54
C GLN A 309 -9.39 1.77 -17.22
N ALA A 310 -8.20 2.33 -17.38
CA ALA A 310 -8.00 3.65 -17.96
C ALA A 310 -8.14 3.64 -19.48
N ARG A 311 -8.71 4.71 -20.03
CA ARG A 311 -8.71 4.98 -21.48
C ARG A 311 -7.42 5.68 -21.89
N ILE A 312 -6.81 5.22 -22.98
CA ILE A 312 -5.72 5.95 -23.64
C ILE A 312 -6.33 6.79 -24.76
N ASP A 313 -5.92 8.06 -24.84
CA ASP A 313 -6.41 8.98 -25.87
C ASP A 313 -5.82 8.63 -27.25
N SER A 314 -6.42 9.18 -28.33
CA SER A 314 -5.99 8.92 -29.72
C SER A 314 -4.55 9.29 -30.03
N ASP A 315 -3.94 10.19 -29.24
CA ASP A 315 -2.52 10.56 -29.35
C ASP A 315 -1.58 9.67 -28.53
N GLY A 316 -2.09 8.59 -27.93
CA GLY A 316 -1.31 7.60 -27.17
C GLY A 316 -0.97 8.02 -25.74
N ARG A 317 -1.48 9.15 -25.26
CA ARG A 317 -1.26 9.62 -23.89
C ARG A 317 -2.38 9.16 -22.94
N ALA A 318 -2.03 8.98 -21.67
CA ALA A 318 -3.02 8.84 -20.61
C ALA A 318 -3.23 10.19 -19.94
N ARG A 319 -4.50 10.61 -19.90
CA ARG A 319 -4.93 11.84 -19.20
C ARG A 319 -5.93 11.49 -18.12
N PHE A 320 -5.66 11.96 -16.90
CA PHE A 320 -6.53 11.81 -15.74
C PHE A 320 -7.01 13.17 -15.27
N VAL A 321 -8.28 13.26 -14.89
CA VAL A 321 -8.88 14.51 -14.42
C VAL A 321 -9.23 14.35 -12.94
N ILE A 322 -8.48 15.00 -12.07
CA ILE A 322 -8.79 15.06 -10.64
C ILE A 322 -9.79 16.20 -10.45
N ALA A 323 -10.99 15.89 -9.97
CA ALA A 323 -12.05 16.88 -9.73
C ALA A 323 -13.01 16.40 -8.63
N ARG A 324 -13.49 17.30 -7.76
CA ARG A 324 -14.48 16.98 -6.71
C ARG A 324 -15.88 16.69 -7.25
N GLN A 325 -16.16 17.11 -8.48
CA GLN A 325 -17.42 16.85 -9.18
C GLN A 325 -17.10 16.11 -10.49
N ASP A 326 -17.90 15.11 -10.85
CA ASP A 326 -17.71 14.32 -12.07
C ASP A 326 -17.84 15.22 -13.31
N PRO A 327 -16.76 15.42 -14.10
CA PRO A 327 -16.80 16.25 -15.29
C PRO A 327 -17.30 15.47 -16.52
N GLY A 328 -17.78 14.23 -16.35
CA GLY A 328 -18.35 13.41 -17.42
C GLY A 328 -17.30 12.84 -18.38
N VAL A 329 -16.10 12.53 -17.89
CA VAL A 329 -14.99 11.95 -18.68
C VAL A 329 -14.57 10.58 -18.15
N PRO A 330 -14.03 9.67 -18.98
CA PRO A 330 -13.71 8.29 -18.55
C PRO A 330 -12.73 8.24 -17.40
N ASN A 331 -11.60 8.91 -17.55
CA ASN A 331 -10.48 8.91 -16.60
C ASN A 331 -10.62 9.98 -15.52
N TRP A 332 -11.85 10.21 -15.03
CA TRP A 332 -12.08 11.03 -13.85
C TRP A 332 -11.49 10.36 -12.61
N ILE A 333 -10.89 11.14 -11.72
CA ILE A 333 -10.39 10.69 -10.43
C ILE A 333 -11.08 11.51 -9.34
N ASP A 334 -11.90 10.82 -8.56
CA ASP A 334 -12.60 11.39 -7.41
C ASP A 334 -11.64 11.46 -6.19
N PRO A 335 -11.36 12.66 -5.63
CA PRO A 335 -10.51 12.78 -4.44
C PRO A 335 -11.24 12.41 -3.14
N VAL A 336 -12.54 12.06 -3.18
CA VAL A 336 -13.36 11.62 -2.04
C VAL A 336 -13.33 12.65 -0.91
N ASP A 337 -14.07 13.74 -1.08
CA ASP A 337 -14.17 14.89 -0.16
C ASP A 337 -12.89 15.70 0.10
N ASN A 338 -11.71 15.17 -0.26
CA ASN A 338 -10.44 15.84 -0.05
C ASN A 338 -10.23 17.03 -1.00
N ARG A 339 -9.93 18.19 -0.42
CA ARG A 339 -9.44 19.37 -1.16
C ARG A 339 -7.94 19.31 -1.44
N THR A 340 -7.22 18.64 -0.55
CA THR A 340 -5.78 18.44 -0.60
C THR A 340 -5.49 16.97 -0.38
N GLY A 341 -4.55 16.41 -1.13
CA GLY A 341 -4.17 15.00 -0.98
C GLY A 341 -3.02 14.63 -1.89
N VAL A 342 -2.64 13.36 -1.88
CA VAL A 342 -1.56 12.82 -2.68
C VAL A 342 -2.15 12.09 -3.89
N PHE A 343 -1.80 12.54 -5.09
CA PHE A 343 -2.00 11.78 -6.32
C PHE A 343 -0.72 11.04 -6.67
N GLN A 344 -0.81 9.71 -6.75
CA GLN A 344 0.35 8.84 -6.97
C GLN A 344 0.18 8.03 -8.24
N TRP A 345 1.19 8.12 -9.10
CA TRP A 345 1.36 7.25 -10.26
C TRP A 345 2.32 6.10 -9.91
N ARG A 346 2.08 4.94 -10.50
CA ARG A 346 2.96 3.76 -10.38
C ARG A 346 3.36 3.26 -11.75
N TRP A 347 4.65 3.07 -11.95
CA TRP A 347 5.21 2.35 -13.09
C TRP A 347 5.95 1.12 -12.60
N TYR A 348 5.41 -0.07 -12.84
CA TYR A 348 6.03 -1.33 -12.43
C TYR A 348 6.71 -2.02 -13.60
N LEU A 349 7.96 -2.47 -13.39
CA LEU A 349 8.74 -3.22 -14.38
C LEU A 349 8.71 -2.50 -15.73
N SER A 350 9.07 -1.22 -15.70
CA SER A 350 8.96 -0.28 -16.81
C SER A 350 10.31 -0.08 -17.49
N ASP A 351 10.32 0.05 -18.81
CA ASP A 351 11.52 0.34 -19.60
C ASP A 351 12.06 1.77 -19.39
N ARG A 352 11.17 2.69 -19.03
CA ARG A 352 11.48 4.09 -18.71
C ARG A 352 10.49 4.67 -17.70
N PHE A 353 10.83 5.83 -17.18
CA PHE A 353 10.13 6.46 -16.05
C PHE A 353 9.68 7.88 -16.39
N PRO A 354 8.65 8.06 -17.23
CA PRO A 354 8.18 9.39 -17.61
C PRO A 354 7.62 10.11 -16.37
N MET A 355 8.04 11.36 -16.18
CA MET A 355 7.44 12.24 -15.18
C MET A 355 6.13 12.81 -15.74
N PRO A 356 4.98 12.58 -15.10
CA PRO A 356 3.72 13.17 -15.55
C PRO A 356 3.75 14.70 -15.41
N ALA A 357 2.97 15.38 -16.24
CA ALA A 357 2.70 16.81 -16.12
C ALA A 357 1.32 17.04 -15.51
N ALA A 358 1.15 18.15 -14.79
CA ALA A 358 -0.12 18.56 -14.21
C ALA A 358 -0.42 20.02 -14.54
N ARG A 359 -1.69 20.32 -14.84
CA ARG A 359 -2.18 21.69 -14.99
C ARG A 359 -3.58 21.84 -14.41
N VAL A 360 -3.80 22.97 -13.74
CA VAL A 360 -5.12 23.35 -13.21
C VAL A 360 -5.93 24.00 -14.33
N VAL A 361 -7.21 23.66 -14.41
CA VAL A 361 -8.22 24.29 -15.27
C VAL A 361 -9.48 24.56 -14.48
N LYS A 362 -10.37 25.40 -15.00
CA LYS A 362 -11.74 25.47 -14.46
C LYS A 362 -12.50 24.20 -14.83
N LEU A 363 -13.33 23.72 -13.90
CA LEU A 363 -14.14 22.52 -14.07
C LEU A 363 -14.98 22.57 -15.35
N ARG A 364 -15.59 23.73 -15.64
CA ARG A 364 -16.37 23.96 -16.86
C ARG A 364 -15.56 23.85 -18.17
N ASP A 365 -14.24 24.00 -18.09
CA ASP A 365 -13.33 24.02 -19.25
C ASP A 365 -12.62 22.66 -19.46
N VAL A 366 -12.91 21.65 -18.61
CA VAL A 366 -12.29 20.31 -18.70
C VAL A 366 -12.46 19.70 -20.08
N ARG A 367 -13.68 19.70 -20.63
CA ARG A 367 -13.94 19.08 -21.93
C ARG A 367 -13.20 19.77 -23.06
N ALA A 368 -13.15 21.11 -23.06
CA ALA A 368 -12.40 21.89 -24.04
C ALA A 368 -10.87 21.69 -23.91
N SER A 369 -10.42 21.20 -22.75
CA SER A 369 -9.02 20.94 -22.43
C SER A 369 -8.56 19.52 -22.74
N LEU A 370 -9.44 18.65 -23.24
CA LEU A 370 -9.13 17.25 -23.58
C LEU A 370 -9.26 17.03 -25.10
N PRO A 371 -8.71 15.93 -25.64
CA PRO A 371 -8.88 15.59 -27.04
C PRO A 371 -10.36 15.57 -27.47
N PRO A 372 -10.69 16.03 -28.70
CA PRO A 372 -12.08 16.07 -29.18
C PRO A 372 -12.78 14.71 -29.20
N ASP A 373 -12.01 13.62 -29.25
CA ASP A 373 -12.50 12.24 -29.24
C ASP A 373 -12.64 11.64 -27.82
N THR A 374 -12.37 12.41 -26.76
CA THR A 374 -12.67 12.00 -25.38
C THR A 374 -14.18 11.80 -25.24
N PRO A 375 -14.66 10.58 -24.94
CA PRO A 375 -16.09 10.30 -24.90
C PRO A 375 -16.73 10.91 -23.65
N GLU A 376 -18.04 11.07 -23.72
CA GLU A 376 -18.86 11.42 -22.57
C GLU A 376 -19.19 10.21 -21.71
N VAL A 377 -19.10 10.39 -20.40
CA VAL A 377 -19.64 9.45 -19.41
C VAL A 377 -20.87 10.09 -18.78
N ARG A 378 -22.04 9.53 -19.04
CA ARG A 378 -23.29 10.01 -18.44
C ARG A 378 -23.37 9.58 -16.98
N PRO A 379 -24.15 10.28 -16.14
CA PRO A 379 -24.31 9.92 -14.73
C PRO A 379 -24.76 8.47 -14.49
N GLN A 380 -25.57 7.90 -15.37
CA GLN A 380 -25.98 6.48 -15.28
C GLN A 380 -24.81 5.53 -15.53
N GLU A 381 -23.99 5.80 -16.54
CA GLU A 381 -22.78 5.02 -16.85
C GLU A 381 -21.77 5.12 -15.71
N ARG A 382 -21.62 6.30 -15.10
CA ARG A 382 -20.79 6.45 -13.90
C ARG A 382 -21.26 5.56 -12.76
N ARG A 383 -22.57 5.56 -12.46
CA ARG A 383 -23.13 4.70 -11.41
C ARG A 383 -22.86 3.23 -11.67
N GLU A 384 -22.92 2.79 -12.92
CA GLU A 384 -22.62 1.40 -13.30
C GLU A 384 -21.14 1.05 -13.14
N ILE A 385 -20.24 1.96 -13.51
CA ILE A 385 -18.79 1.82 -13.27
C ILE A 385 -18.52 1.65 -11.77
N ILE A 386 -19.06 2.52 -10.93
CA ILE A 386 -18.90 2.44 -9.48
C ILE A 386 -19.49 1.14 -8.92
N ALA A 387 -20.68 0.73 -9.37
CA ALA A 387 -21.30 -0.50 -8.92
C ALA A 387 -20.47 -1.75 -9.28
N ARG A 388 -19.84 -1.78 -10.46
CA ARG A 388 -18.91 -2.84 -10.87
C ARG A 388 -17.67 -2.87 -9.99
N ARG A 389 -17.06 -1.72 -9.72
CA ARG A 389 -15.90 -1.61 -8.81
C ARG A 389 -16.24 -2.15 -7.42
N ALA A 390 -17.36 -1.72 -6.85
CA ALA A 390 -17.79 -2.18 -5.53
C ALA A 390 -18.01 -3.70 -5.48
N ARG A 391 -18.64 -4.29 -6.51
CA ARG A 391 -18.79 -5.76 -6.62
C ARG A 391 -17.44 -6.46 -6.71
N ALA A 392 -16.53 -5.94 -7.52
CA ALA A 392 -15.22 -6.52 -7.73
C ALA A 392 -14.36 -6.48 -6.44
N VAL A 393 -14.38 -5.37 -5.70
CA VAL A 393 -13.71 -5.27 -4.39
C VAL A 393 -14.31 -6.26 -3.39
N ARG A 394 -15.65 -6.34 -3.27
CA ARG A 394 -16.29 -7.35 -2.40
C ARG A 394 -15.87 -8.78 -2.74
N SER A 395 -15.81 -9.12 -4.03
CA SER A 395 -15.37 -10.42 -4.49
C SER A 395 -13.89 -10.71 -4.17
N ARG A 396 -13.00 -9.73 -4.37
CA ARG A 396 -11.55 -9.89 -4.14
C ARG A 396 -11.20 -10.05 -2.66
N PHE A 397 -11.91 -9.34 -1.79
CA PHE A 397 -11.61 -9.30 -0.36
C PHE A 397 -12.56 -10.16 0.50
N GLY A 398 -13.60 -10.75 -0.10
CA GLY A 398 -14.53 -11.65 0.60
C GLY A 398 -15.42 -10.95 1.63
N VAL A 399 -15.84 -9.72 1.36
CA VAL A 399 -16.66 -8.88 2.27
C VAL A 399 -18.09 -8.66 1.81
#